data_AF-A0A371LDS8-F1
#
_entry.id   AF-A0A371LDS8-F1
#
_cell.length_a   1.000
_cell.length_b   1.000
_cell.length_c   1.000
_cell.angle_alpha   90.00
_cell.angle_beta   90.00
_cell.angle_gamma   90.00
#
_symmetry.space_group_name_H-M   'P 1'
#
loop_
_entity.id
_entity.type
_entity.pdbx_description
1 polymer ?
#
loop_
_entity_poly.entity_id
_entity_poly.type
_entity_poly.pdbx_seq_one_letter_code
_entity_poly.pdbx_strand_id
1 'polypeptide(L)' 'MFETPASVQGYGPVVALFWVYVLIALGVTLGIRQLGLPDETTLYVFLGVGLVLLKPFVPLFKRYSP' A
#
# COMPACT_ATOMS: atom_id res chain seq x y z
N MET A 1 -38.95 -6.11 5.88
CA MET A 1 -37.92 -7.04 5.37
C MET A 1 -36.59 -6.39 5.69
N PHE A 2 -35.82 -6.89 6.64
CA PHE A 2 -34.49 -6.35 6.91
C PHE A 2 -33.56 -6.88 5.81
N GLU A 3 -33.19 -6.01 4.87
CA GLU A 3 -32.10 -6.29 3.93
C GLU A 3 -30.86 -6.57 4.76
N THR A 4 -30.40 -7.82 4.75
CA THR A 4 -29.10 -8.18 5.32
C THR A 4 -28.07 -7.37 4.53
N PRO A 5 -27.24 -6.51 5.15
CA PRO A 5 -26.23 -5.79 4.40
C PRO A 5 -25.36 -6.85 3.72
N ALA A 6 -25.30 -6.79 2.39
CA ALA A 6 -24.46 -7.70 1.62
C ALA A 6 -23.08 -7.71 2.28
N SER A 7 -22.64 -8.88 2.75
CA SER A 7 -21.31 -9.04 3.33
C SER A 7 -20.35 -8.34 2.38
N VAL A 8 -19.60 -7.35 2.87
CA VAL A 8 -18.66 -6.58 2.04
C VAL A 8 -17.49 -7.51 1.70
N GLN A 9 -17.74 -8.47 0.80
CA GLN A 9 -16.79 -9.46 0.33
C GLN A 9 -15.68 -8.71 -0.39
N GLY A 10 -14.57 -8.48 0.31
CA GLY A 10 -13.42 -7.72 -0.19
C GLY A 10 -12.89 -6.65 0.75
N TYR A 11 -13.73 -6.06 1.64
CA TYR A 11 -13.29 -4.93 2.47
C TYR A 11 -12.17 -5.28 3.46
N GLY A 12 -12.32 -6.37 4.21
CA GLY A 12 -11.30 -6.83 5.16
C GLY A 12 -9.92 -7.06 4.50
N PRO A 13 -9.84 -7.88 3.42
CA PRO A 13 -8.60 -8.11 2.68
C PRO A 13 -7.98 -6.84 2.08
N VAL A 14 -8.80 -5.95 1.49
CA VAL A 14 -8.34 -4.68 0.88
C VAL A 14 -7.77 -3.74 1.95
N VAL A 15 -8.44 -3.62 3.10
CA VAL A 15 -7.97 -2.78 4.21
C VAL A 15 -6.67 -3.32 4.78
N ALA A 16 -6.53 -4.65 4.93
CA ALA A 16 -5.28 -5.26 5.37
C ALA A 16 -4.13 -4.98 4.38
N LEU A 17 -4.36 -5.15 3.08
CA LEU A 17 -3.38 -4.84 2.04
C LEU A 17 -2.98 -3.36 2.03
N PHE A 18 -3.94 -2.45 2.22
CA PHE A 18 -3.67 -1.03 2.34
C PHE A 18 -2.74 -0.72 3.52
N TRP A 19 -3.02 -1.27 4.70
CA TRP A 19 -2.16 -1.07 5.87
C TRP A 19 -0.76 -1.65 5.69
N VAL A 20 -0.62 -2.81 5.05
CA VAL A 20 0.69 -3.37 4.69
C VAL A 20 1.45 -2.43 3.77
N TYR A 21 0.79 -1.87 2.74
CA TYR A 21 1.41 -0.89 1.85
C TYR A 21 1.89 0.36 2.62
N VAL A 22 1.04 0.90 3.50
CA VAL A 22 1.38 2.07 4.34
C VAL A 22 2.59 1.77 5.23
N LEU A 23 2.62 0.62 5.91
CA LEU A 23 3.74 0.24 6.78
C LEU A 23 5.04 0.09 6.01
N ILE A 24 5.00 -0.50 4.81
CA ILE A 24 6.19 -0.63 3.96
C ILE A 24 6.67 0.75 3.50
N ALA A 25 5.77 1.61 3.02
CA ALA A 25 6.11 2.97 2.60
C ALA A 25 6.72 3.79 3.75
N LEU A 26 6.18 3.63 4.97
CA LEU A 26 6.65 4.31 6.16
C LEU A 26 8.02 3.78 6.60
N GLY A 27 8.23 2.45 6.58
CA GLY A 27 9.52 1.83 6.85
C GLY A 27 10.61 2.26 5.86
N VAL A 28 10.27 2.35 4.58
CA VAL A 28 11.18 2.84 3.53
C VAL A 28 11.54 4.31 3.77
N THR A 29 10.55 5.16 4.08
CA THR A 29 10.77 6.58 4.37
C THR A 29 11.68 6.78 5.60
N LEU A 30 11.45 6.02 6.66
CA LEU A 30 12.30 6.05 7.86
C LEU A 30 13.71 5.52 7.58
N GLY A 31 13.85 4.42 6.84
CA GLY A 31 15.15 3.87 6.46
C GLY A 31 15.97 4.84 5.62
N ILE A 32 15.32 5.52 4.66
CA ILE A 32 15.98 6.55 3.84
C ILE A 32 16.41 7.75 4.68
N ARG A 33 15.57 8.22 5.61
CA ARG A 33 15.95 9.29 6.54
C ARG A 33 17.18 8.94 7.37
N GLN A 34 17.30 7.69 7.83
CA GLN A 34 18.48 7.24 8.57
C GLN A 34 19.76 7.22 7.73
N LEU A 35 19.64 7.06 6.41
CA LEU A 35 20.77 7.12 5.47
C LEU A 35 21.27 8.55 5.22
N GLY A 36 20.58 9.58 5.73
CA GLY A 36 20.99 10.98 5.57
C GLY A 36 20.99 11.46 4.11
N LEU A 37 20.21 10.81 3.24
CA LEU A 37 20.15 11.14 1.83
C LEU A 37 19.48 12.52 1.61
N PRO A 38 19.88 13.28 0.58
CA PRO A 38 19.22 14.53 0.21
C PRO A 38 17.72 14.30 -0.08
N ASP A 39 16.89 15.28 0.25
CA ASP A 39 15.41 15.17 0.12
C ASP A 39 14.96 14.84 -1.31
N GLU A 40 15.63 15.38 -2.33
CA GLU A 40 15.35 15.05 -3.73
C GLU A 40 15.60 13.56 -4.02
N THR A 41 16.70 13.01 -3.50
CA THR A 41 17.03 11.57 -3.68
C THR A 41 16.03 10.69 -2.94
N THR A 42 15.62 11.12 -1.76
CA THR A 42 14.58 10.45 -0.96
C THR A 42 13.27 10.34 -1.71
N LEU A 43 12.85 11.40 -2.41
CA LEU A 43 11.65 11.40 -3.25
C LEU A 43 11.75 10.36 -4.38
N TYR A 44 12.88 10.30 -5.08
CA TYR A 44 13.08 9.35 -6.18
C TYR A 44 13.08 7.90 -5.70
N VAL A 45 13.73 7.62 -4.56
CA VAL A 45 13.72 6.26 -3.97
C VAL A 45 12.32 5.90 -3.49
N PHE A 46 11.60 6.82 -2.86
CA PHE A 46 10.21 6.61 -2.45
C PHE A 46 9.30 6.29 -3.65
N LEU A 47 9.40 7.06 -4.73
CA LEU A 47 8.66 6.83 -5.97
C LEU A 47 9.02 5.48 -6.60
N GLY A 48 10.32 5.15 -6.66
CA GLY A 48 10.80 3.88 -7.20
C GLY A 48 10.25 2.68 -6.42
N VAL A 49 10.30 2.75 -5.08
CA VAL A 49 9.74 1.70 -4.22
C VAL A 49 8.22 1.62 -4.37
N GLY A 50 7.51 2.75 -4.42
CA GLY A 50 6.06 2.78 -4.69
C GLY A 50 5.68 2.11 -6.01
N LEU A 51 6.43 2.36 -7.08
CA LEU A 51 6.25 1.70 -8.38
C LEU A 51 6.53 0.20 -8.33
N VAL A 52 7.57 -0.23 -7.60
CA VAL A 52 7.86 -1.65 -7.41
C VAL A 52 6.75 -2.35 -6.63
N LEU A 53 6.20 -1.71 -5.59
CA LEU A 53 5.08 -2.23 -4.82
C LEU A 53 3.78 -2.29 -5.61
N LEU A 54 3.55 -1.38 -6.56
CA LEU A 54 2.36 -1.44 -7.41
C LEU A 54 2.26 -2.75 -8.19
N LYS A 55 3.38 -3.35 -8.61
CA LYS A 55 3.37 -4.57 -9.43
C LYS A 55 2.69 -5.77 -8.75
N PRO A 56 3.01 -6.15 -7.50
CA PRO A 56 2.26 -7.18 -6.77
C PRO A 56 0.93 -6.69 -6.20
N PHE A 57 0.80 -5.41 -5.80
CA PHE A 57 -0.40 -4.92 -5.13
C PHE A 57 -1.57 -4.64 -6.09
N VAL A 58 -1.34 -4.15 -7.30
CA VAL A 58 -2.40 -3.91 -8.30
C VAL A 58 -3.23 -5.18 -8.60
N PRO A 59 -2.64 -6.36 -8.91
CA PRO A 59 -3.43 -7.56 -9.15
C PRO A 59 -4.13 -8.07 -7.89
N LEU A 60 -3.54 -7.87 -6.70
CA LEU A 60 -4.19 -8.20 -5.43
C LEU A 60 -5.41 -7.29 -5.18
N PHE A 61 -5.26 -5.98 -5.31
CA PHE A 61 -6.38 -5.03 -5.20
C PHE A 61 -7.46 -5.32 -6.24
N LYS A 62 -7.11 -5.62 -7.49
CA LYS A 62 -8.10 -6.04 -8.52
C LYS A 62 -8.81 -7.35 -8.20
N ARG A 63 -8.17 -8.26 -7.47
CA ARG A 63 -8.77 -9.55 -7.09
C ARG A 63 -9.76 -9.40 -5.93
N TYR A 64 -9.53 -8.43 -5.05
CA TYR A 64 -10.37 -8.20 -3.86
C TYR A 64 -11.30 -6.98 -3.99
N SER A 65 -11.14 -6.17 -5.04
CA SER A 65 -12.10 -5.14 -5.44
C SER A 65 -13.12 -5.78 -6.40
N PRO A 66 -14.42 -5.74 -6.10
CA PRO A 66 -15.47 -6.16 -7.03
C PRO A 66 -15.48 -5.30 -8.31
#